data_AF-A0A957C888-F1
#
_entry.id   AF-A0A957C888-F1
#
_cell.length_a   1.000
_cell.length_b   1.000
_cell.length_c   1.000
_cell.angle_alpha   90.00
_cell.angle_beta   90.00
_cell.angle_gamma   90.00
#
_symmetry.space_group_name_H-M   'P 1'
#
loop_
_entity.id
_entity.type
_entity.pdbx_description
1 polymer ?
#
loop_
_entity_poly.entity_id
_entity_poly.type
_entity_poly.pdbx_seq_one_letter_code
_entity_poly.pdbx_strand_id
1 'polypeptide(L)'
;MADFQLTPFTPSQWLRGGHSQTVFGRLARRKEGIIFQRRRLDTPDGDFIDIDFPEVAGSVLPDDAPLVLLLHGLEGNARRGYACETYRRLAKLGVRSVGINYRSCSGEMNRKARFYHSGATDDVAFVLETLARWFPNSRRGLIGFSLGANLTLKFVGERGSTAKNWVETAALSEVEVAVAVSPPFDMKSSSALLEKGLSRFYTRYFLRSLHEKVRAKADLLAPVVDLKKVLAAQTFREFDHYGTAPLGGFLSADDYYEKCSTAQFLPNIHVPTLILRALDDPLFEPDDVPYETIAANPCLTAGITEQGGHLGFVEGEPGNFNCWAEQEAARFLAAHLLS
;
A
#
# COMPACT_ATOMS: atom_id res chain seq x y z
N MET A 1 -26.27 3.72 -4.08
CA MET A 1 -25.27 3.38 -3.05
C MET A 1 -25.56 4.26 -1.86
N ALA A 2 -25.67 3.70 -0.65
CA ALA A 2 -25.85 4.54 0.54
C ALA A 2 -24.63 5.46 0.66
N ASP A 3 -24.83 6.77 0.84
CA ASP A 3 -23.74 7.73 1.02
C ASP A 3 -22.93 7.31 2.25
N PHE A 4 -21.74 6.75 2.04
CA PHE A 4 -20.83 6.43 3.14
C PHE A 4 -20.35 7.75 3.76
N GLN A 5 -20.68 7.96 5.03
CA GLN A 5 -20.23 9.14 5.76
C GLN A 5 -19.02 8.81 6.62
N LEU A 6 -17.91 9.51 6.35
CA LEU A 6 -16.72 9.48 7.18
C LEU A 6 -17.01 10.12 8.54
N THR A 7 -16.52 9.48 9.60
CA THR A 7 -16.49 10.13 10.92
C THR A 7 -15.43 11.23 10.92
N PRO A 8 -15.67 12.40 11.54
CA PRO A 8 -14.65 13.45 11.62
C PRO A 8 -13.41 12.98 12.37
N PHE A 9 -12.22 13.17 11.79
CA PHE A 9 -10.96 12.88 12.46
C PHE A 9 -10.62 13.96 13.50
N THR A 10 -10.39 13.56 14.74
CA THR A 10 -9.97 14.46 15.83
C THR A 10 -8.55 14.10 16.31
N PRO A 11 -7.50 14.81 15.85
CA PRO A 11 -6.12 14.45 16.18
C PRO A 11 -5.84 14.55 17.67
N SER A 12 -5.16 13.54 18.22
CA SER A 12 -4.68 13.53 19.60
C SER A 12 -3.83 14.76 19.92
N GLN A 13 -4.25 15.58 20.89
CA GLN A 13 -3.58 16.84 21.23
C GLN A 13 -2.15 16.69 21.77
N TRP A 14 -1.81 15.49 22.25
CA TRP A 14 -0.49 15.10 22.75
C TRP A 14 0.45 14.55 21.66
N LEU A 15 -0.06 14.30 20.44
CA LEU A 15 0.72 13.90 19.25
C LEU A 15 0.63 15.00 18.18
N ARG A 16 1.24 16.16 18.46
CA ARG A 16 1.22 17.30 17.54
C ARG A 16 2.22 17.13 16.40
N GLY A 17 1.77 17.43 15.18
CA GLY A 17 2.60 17.50 13.98
C GLY A 17 2.86 16.15 13.30
N GLY A 18 3.00 16.19 11.98
CA GLY A 18 3.04 14.99 11.16
C GLY A 18 4.14 13.99 11.49
N HIS A 19 5.33 14.45 11.89
CA HIS A 19 6.41 13.54 12.29
C HIS A 19 6.08 12.72 13.54
N SER A 20 5.45 13.32 14.55
CA SER A 20 5.13 12.61 15.80
C SER A 20 4.03 11.58 15.57
N GLN A 21 2.97 11.95 14.84
CA GLN A 21 1.91 11.04 14.37
C GLN A 21 2.49 9.87 13.55
N THR A 22 3.40 10.16 12.61
CA THR A 22 4.06 9.15 11.77
C THR A 22 4.85 8.13 12.61
N VAL A 23 5.71 8.63 13.50
CA VAL A 23 6.57 7.78 14.33
C VAL A 23 5.73 7.00 15.34
N PHE A 24 4.78 7.65 16.00
CA PHE A 24 3.92 6.99 16.98
C PHE A 24 3.04 5.92 16.32
N GLY A 25 2.35 6.25 15.21
CA GLY A 25 1.52 5.29 14.50
C GLY A 25 2.29 4.05 14.06
N ARG A 26 3.56 4.21 13.68
CA ARG A 26 4.42 3.07 13.34
C ARG A 26 4.74 2.17 14.55
N LEU A 27 4.93 2.74 15.74
CA LEU A 27 5.46 2.04 16.91
C LEU A 27 4.37 1.50 17.85
N ALA A 28 3.28 2.23 18.02
CA ALA A 28 2.30 1.99 19.08
C ALA A 28 1.23 0.96 18.75
N ARG A 29 1.00 0.66 17.46
CA ARG A 29 -0.05 -0.26 17.04
C ARG A 29 0.24 -1.69 17.49
N ARG A 30 -0.73 -2.27 18.18
CA ARG A 30 -0.67 -3.62 18.76
C ARG A 30 -0.48 -4.68 17.69
N LYS A 31 0.37 -5.69 17.94
CA LYS A 31 0.57 -6.83 17.01
C LYS A 31 0.15 -8.18 17.57
N GLU A 32 -0.06 -8.25 18.88
CA GLU A 32 -0.42 -9.48 19.60
C GLU A 32 -1.87 -9.91 19.30
N GLY A 33 -2.18 -11.19 19.54
CA GLY A 33 -3.52 -11.74 19.35
C GLY A 33 -3.90 -12.06 17.90
N ILE A 34 -2.91 -12.14 17.00
CA ILE A 34 -3.07 -12.59 15.62
C ILE A 34 -2.07 -13.70 15.34
N ILE A 35 -2.55 -14.85 14.87
CA ILE A 35 -1.73 -15.94 14.37
C ILE A 35 -1.67 -15.80 12.85
N PHE A 36 -0.48 -15.93 12.26
CA PHE A 36 -0.30 -15.76 10.81
C PHE A 36 0.02 -17.10 10.15
N GLN A 37 -0.87 -17.56 9.28
CA GLN A 37 -0.63 -18.71 8.42
C GLN A 37 -0.05 -18.25 7.08
N ARG A 38 1.23 -18.57 6.83
CA ARG A 38 1.89 -18.21 5.58
C ARG A 38 1.59 -19.23 4.49
N ARG A 39 1.31 -18.75 3.28
CA ARG A 39 1.27 -19.55 2.05
C ARG A 39 2.22 -18.93 1.02
N ARG A 40 3.09 -19.75 0.45
CA ARG A 40 3.95 -19.38 -0.68
C ARG A 40 3.22 -19.68 -1.98
N LEU A 41 3.23 -18.72 -2.89
CA LEU A 41 2.71 -18.85 -4.25
C LEU A 41 3.91 -18.79 -5.21
N ASP A 42 4.18 -19.88 -5.93
CA ASP A 42 5.15 -19.82 -7.02
C ASP A 42 4.55 -19.02 -8.19
N THR A 43 5.25 -17.97 -8.61
CA THR A 43 4.79 -17.06 -9.66
C THR A 43 5.13 -17.60 -11.06
N PRO A 44 4.38 -17.21 -12.10
CA PRO A 44 4.62 -17.70 -13.47
C PRO A 44 6.02 -17.41 -14.02
N ASP A 45 6.69 -16.36 -13.54
CA ASP A 45 8.06 -16.01 -13.91
C ASP A 45 9.13 -16.89 -13.22
N GLY A 46 8.71 -17.90 -12.43
CA GLY A 46 9.60 -18.82 -11.71
C GLY A 46 10.18 -18.24 -10.42
N ASP A 47 9.47 -17.27 -9.83
CA ASP A 47 9.78 -16.68 -8.53
C ASP A 47 8.73 -17.08 -7.49
N PHE A 48 8.59 -16.34 -6.39
CA PHE A 48 7.51 -16.53 -5.43
C PHE A 48 7.01 -15.22 -4.81
N ILE A 49 5.76 -15.29 -4.33
CA ILE A 49 5.14 -14.30 -3.44
C ILE A 49 4.62 -15.05 -2.22
N ASP A 50 4.90 -14.54 -1.02
CA ASP A 50 4.33 -15.07 0.21
C ASP A 50 3.11 -14.23 0.63
N ILE A 51 2.00 -14.88 0.91
CA ILE A 51 0.82 -14.25 1.53
C ILE A 51 0.65 -14.78 2.95
N ASP A 52 0.20 -13.92 3.87
CA ASP A 52 -0.09 -14.28 5.25
C ASP A 52 -1.61 -14.16 5.49
N PHE A 53 -2.23 -15.22 6.01
CA PHE A 53 -3.60 -15.23 6.50
C PHE A 53 -3.60 -14.93 8.01
N PRO A 54 -4.06 -13.73 8.44
CA PRO A 54 -4.23 -13.40 9.85
C PRO A 54 -5.47 -14.07 10.45
N GLU A 55 -5.26 -14.92 11.45
CA GLU A 55 -6.28 -15.48 12.33
C GLU A 55 -6.36 -14.63 13.60
N VAL A 56 -7.38 -13.79 13.70
CA VAL A 56 -7.61 -12.92 14.86
C VAL A 56 -8.31 -13.72 15.96
N ALA A 57 -7.74 -13.72 17.17
CA ALA A 57 -8.31 -14.46 18.29
C ALA A 57 -9.76 -14.08 18.58
N GLY A 58 -10.64 -15.08 18.69
CA GLY A 58 -12.07 -14.89 18.97
C GLY A 58 -12.93 -14.59 17.73
N SER A 59 -12.36 -14.59 16.53
CA SER A 59 -13.11 -14.43 15.27
C SER A 59 -13.27 -15.76 14.56
N VAL A 60 -14.52 -16.18 14.34
CA VAL A 60 -14.87 -17.31 13.46
C VAL A 60 -15.64 -16.72 12.29
N LEU A 61 -15.11 -16.92 11.08
CA LEU A 61 -15.69 -16.38 9.86
C LEU A 61 -16.30 -17.51 9.03
N PRO A 62 -17.48 -17.33 8.42
CA PRO A 62 -18.04 -18.33 7.51
C PRO A 62 -17.17 -18.49 6.27
N ASP A 63 -17.29 -19.63 5.58
CA ASP A 63 -16.44 -19.96 4.43
C ASP A 63 -16.56 -18.90 3.31
N ASP A 64 -17.77 -18.40 3.08
CA ASP A 64 -18.13 -17.37 2.10
C ASP A 64 -17.91 -15.92 2.57
N ALA A 65 -17.35 -15.71 3.76
CA ALA A 65 -17.02 -14.37 4.26
C ALA A 65 -16.27 -13.55 3.20
N PRO A 66 -16.60 -12.25 3.02
CA PRO A 66 -15.85 -11.42 2.09
C PRO A 66 -14.36 -11.39 2.43
N LEU A 67 -13.53 -11.20 1.42
CA LEU A 67 -12.08 -11.25 1.52
C LEU A 67 -11.47 -9.91 1.12
N VAL A 68 -10.56 -9.37 1.94
CA VAL A 68 -9.80 -8.17 1.63
C VAL A 68 -8.32 -8.50 1.52
N LEU A 69 -7.71 -8.17 0.38
CA LEU A 69 -6.26 -8.20 0.20
C LEU A 69 -5.65 -6.89 0.70
N LEU A 70 -4.65 -6.98 1.58
CA LEU A 70 -3.91 -5.85 2.13
C LEU A 70 -2.52 -5.74 1.49
N LEU A 71 -2.23 -4.55 0.94
CA LEU A 71 -0.98 -4.15 0.31
C LEU A 71 -0.18 -3.25 1.26
N HIS A 72 1.01 -3.69 1.68
CA HIS A 72 1.84 -2.93 2.61
C HIS A 72 2.63 -1.79 1.93
N GLY A 73 3.13 -0.85 2.72
CA GLY A 73 4.00 0.25 2.25
C GLY A 73 5.44 -0.17 1.95
N LEU A 74 6.27 0.79 1.56
CA LEU A 74 7.69 0.60 1.21
C LEU A 74 8.45 -0.08 2.36
N GLU A 75 9.24 -1.10 2.02
CA GLU A 75 10.03 -1.95 2.94
C GLU A 75 9.19 -2.49 4.12
N GLY A 76 7.89 -2.69 3.86
CA GLY A 76 6.90 -3.23 4.78
C GLY A 76 6.86 -4.76 4.81
N ASN A 77 5.79 -5.29 5.39
CA ASN A 77 5.36 -6.69 5.28
C ASN A 77 3.90 -6.79 5.74
N ALA A 78 3.27 -7.96 5.57
CA ALA A 78 1.89 -8.21 5.95
C ALA A 78 1.60 -8.09 7.46
N ARG A 79 2.63 -8.00 8.31
CA ARG A 79 2.54 -8.04 9.79
C ARG A 79 2.86 -6.70 10.46
N ARG A 80 2.82 -5.60 9.69
CA ARG A 80 3.00 -4.24 10.22
C ARG A 80 1.84 -3.86 11.13
N GLY A 81 2.06 -2.92 12.04
CA GLY A 81 1.08 -2.55 13.06
C GLY A 81 -0.25 -2.07 12.48
N TYR A 82 -0.23 -1.23 11.43
CA TYR A 82 -1.44 -0.79 10.72
C TYR A 82 -2.18 -1.98 10.10
N ALA A 83 -1.45 -2.95 9.53
CA ALA A 83 -2.04 -4.13 8.93
C ALA A 83 -2.73 -4.99 10.00
N CYS A 84 -2.05 -5.26 11.12
CA CYS A 84 -2.64 -5.97 12.25
C CYS A 84 -3.91 -5.28 12.78
N GLU A 85 -3.91 -3.95 12.86
CA GLU A 85 -5.08 -3.19 13.29
C GLU A 85 -6.24 -3.28 12.30
N THR A 86 -5.97 -3.15 11.00
CA THR A 86 -6.95 -3.39 9.94
C THR A 86 -7.55 -4.79 10.03
N TYR A 87 -6.73 -5.83 10.21
CA TYR A 87 -7.21 -7.21 10.31
C TYR A 87 -8.17 -7.40 11.48
N ARG A 88 -7.87 -6.82 12.65
CA ARG A 88 -8.78 -6.89 13.82
C ARG A 88 -10.12 -6.23 13.54
N ARG A 89 -10.11 -5.08 12.86
CA ARG A 89 -11.34 -4.33 12.55
C ARG A 89 -12.18 -5.05 11.51
N LEU A 90 -11.56 -5.57 10.45
CA LEU A 90 -12.23 -6.38 9.44
C LEU A 90 -12.80 -7.67 10.04
N ALA A 91 -12.02 -8.38 10.87
CA ALA A 91 -12.49 -9.61 11.52
C ALA A 91 -13.70 -9.37 12.45
N LYS A 92 -13.71 -8.24 13.20
CA LYS A 92 -14.87 -7.82 14.01
C LYS A 92 -16.13 -7.55 13.17
N LEU A 93 -15.96 -7.17 11.91
CA LEU A 93 -17.05 -6.92 10.97
C LEU A 93 -17.40 -8.15 10.12
N GLY A 94 -16.79 -9.32 10.38
CA GLY A 94 -17.06 -10.53 9.61
C GLY A 94 -16.33 -10.62 8.26
N VAL A 95 -15.27 -9.82 8.06
CA VAL A 95 -14.50 -9.78 6.81
C VAL A 95 -13.15 -10.47 7.00
N ARG A 96 -12.85 -11.44 6.12
CA ARG A 96 -11.57 -12.16 6.04
C ARG A 96 -10.51 -11.24 5.47
N SER A 97 -9.30 -11.29 6.02
CA SER A 97 -8.16 -10.54 5.50
C SER A 97 -7.07 -11.47 4.98
N VAL A 98 -6.31 -11.00 4.00
CA VAL A 98 -5.08 -11.63 3.52
C VAL A 98 -4.05 -10.52 3.32
N GLY A 99 -2.84 -10.65 3.87
CA GLY A 99 -1.77 -9.71 3.66
C GLY A 99 -0.76 -10.23 2.64
N ILE A 100 -0.48 -9.47 1.58
CA ILE A 100 0.62 -9.78 0.67
C ILE A 100 1.95 -9.44 1.34
N ASN A 101 3.00 -10.22 1.08
CA ASN A 101 4.37 -9.78 1.24
C ASN A 101 4.98 -9.64 -0.15
N TYR A 102 5.38 -8.43 -0.50
CA TYR A 102 6.06 -8.22 -1.77
C TYR A 102 7.36 -9.03 -1.86
N ARG A 103 7.85 -9.21 -3.08
CA ARG A 103 9.13 -9.89 -3.35
C ARG A 103 10.24 -9.34 -2.43
N SER A 104 10.94 -10.23 -1.73
CA SER A 104 11.96 -9.89 -0.73
C SER A 104 11.47 -9.18 0.55
N CYS A 105 10.17 -9.21 0.87
CA CYS A 105 9.60 -8.58 2.09
C CYS A 105 9.05 -9.58 3.11
N SER A 106 9.02 -10.88 2.80
CA SER A 106 8.51 -11.91 3.73
C SER A 106 9.53 -12.39 4.76
N GLY A 107 10.80 -11.97 4.64
CA GLY A 107 11.94 -12.48 5.42
C GLY A 107 12.89 -13.35 4.61
N GLU A 108 12.53 -13.69 3.37
CA GLU A 108 13.36 -14.41 2.42
C GLU A 108 13.52 -13.58 1.14
N MET A 109 14.71 -13.59 0.54
CA MET A 109 14.95 -12.94 -0.75
C MET A 109 14.27 -13.72 -1.88
N ASN A 110 13.61 -13.01 -2.78
CA ASN A 110 13.01 -13.62 -3.97
C ASN A 110 14.08 -14.12 -4.95
N ARG A 111 13.73 -15.10 -5.79
CA ARG A 111 14.65 -15.89 -6.61
C ARG A 111 15.22 -15.14 -7.81
N LYS A 112 14.47 -14.19 -8.38
CA LYS A 112 14.83 -13.52 -9.65
C LYS A 112 15.54 -12.19 -9.44
N ALA A 113 16.23 -11.69 -10.47
CA ALA A 113 16.82 -10.35 -10.52
C ALA A 113 15.74 -9.26 -10.63
N ARG A 114 14.73 -9.33 -9.76
CA ARG A 114 13.54 -8.49 -9.72
C ARG A 114 13.26 -8.11 -8.28
N PHE A 115 12.79 -6.90 -8.05
CA PHE A 115 12.18 -6.47 -6.80
C PHE A 115 10.76 -5.97 -7.05
N TYR A 116 10.01 -5.71 -6.00
CA TYR A 116 8.77 -4.96 -6.11
C TYR A 116 9.05 -3.46 -6.33
N HIS A 117 8.07 -2.76 -6.89
CA HIS A 117 8.10 -1.31 -7.07
C HIS A 117 6.66 -0.79 -7.11
N SER A 118 6.45 0.53 -7.14
CA SER A 118 5.13 1.18 -7.13
C SER A 118 4.26 0.88 -8.36
N GLY A 119 4.83 0.23 -9.37
CA GLY A 119 4.15 -0.13 -10.61
C GLY A 119 3.85 -1.61 -10.78
N ALA A 120 4.28 -2.47 -9.84
CA ALA A 120 4.17 -3.93 -9.92
C ALA A 120 2.75 -4.45 -9.64
N THR A 121 1.79 -4.04 -10.48
CA THR A 121 0.38 -4.45 -10.37
C THR A 121 0.13 -5.88 -10.82
N ASP A 122 1.08 -6.50 -11.54
CA ASP A 122 1.05 -7.90 -11.97
C ASP A 122 1.09 -8.87 -10.78
N ASP A 123 1.94 -8.60 -9.79
CA ASP A 123 2.01 -9.38 -8.54
C ASP A 123 0.68 -9.30 -7.76
N VAL A 124 0.01 -8.13 -7.77
CA VAL A 124 -1.30 -7.93 -7.13
C VAL A 124 -2.38 -8.74 -7.87
N ALA A 125 -2.39 -8.67 -9.20
CA ALA A 125 -3.33 -9.40 -10.04
C ALA A 125 -3.22 -10.92 -9.82
N PHE A 126 -1.99 -11.44 -9.85
CA PHE A 126 -1.71 -12.86 -9.65
C PHE A 126 -2.22 -13.39 -8.28
N VAL A 127 -2.02 -12.59 -7.22
CA VAL A 127 -2.53 -12.95 -5.89
C VAL A 127 -4.05 -12.92 -5.86
N LEU A 128 -4.70 -11.89 -6.43
CA LEU A 128 -6.15 -11.79 -6.47
C LEU A 128 -6.79 -12.94 -7.27
N GLU A 129 -6.25 -13.31 -8.43
CA GLU A 129 -6.73 -14.46 -9.21
C GLU A 129 -6.57 -15.79 -8.47
N THR A 130 -5.49 -15.92 -7.71
CA THR A 130 -5.29 -17.09 -6.86
C THR A 130 -6.31 -17.14 -5.73
N LEU A 131 -6.57 -16.02 -5.07
CA LEU A 131 -7.57 -15.92 -4.02
C LEU A 131 -9.00 -16.12 -4.56
N ALA A 132 -9.32 -15.62 -5.75
CA ALA A 132 -10.62 -15.84 -6.39
C ALA A 132 -10.86 -17.34 -6.69
N ARG A 133 -9.82 -18.09 -7.08
CA ARG A 133 -9.92 -19.55 -7.26
C ARG A 133 -10.09 -20.30 -5.94
N TRP A 134 -9.46 -19.85 -4.86
CA TRP A 134 -9.56 -20.51 -3.54
C TRP A 134 -10.87 -20.18 -2.81
N PHE A 135 -11.40 -18.98 -3.02
CA PHE A 135 -12.61 -18.46 -2.37
C PHE A 135 -13.62 -17.96 -3.42
N PRO A 136 -14.15 -18.84 -4.30
CA PRO A 136 -14.96 -18.43 -5.44
C PRO A 136 -16.23 -17.66 -5.05
N ASN A 137 -16.79 -17.96 -3.87
CA ASN A 137 -18.03 -17.34 -3.38
C ASN A 137 -17.80 -16.08 -2.52
N SER A 138 -16.56 -15.72 -2.19
CA SER A 138 -16.26 -14.56 -1.36
C SER A 138 -16.22 -13.29 -2.21
N ARG A 139 -16.99 -12.28 -1.82
CA ARG A 139 -16.83 -10.90 -2.32
C ARG A 139 -15.45 -10.36 -1.99
N ARG A 140 -14.87 -9.51 -2.83
CA ARG A 140 -13.43 -9.16 -2.74
C ARG A 140 -13.17 -7.65 -2.72
N GLY A 141 -12.36 -7.22 -1.76
CA GLY A 141 -11.88 -5.85 -1.63
C GLY A 141 -10.36 -5.73 -1.62
N LEU A 142 -9.85 -4.52 -1.82
CA LEU A 142 -8.41 -4.22 -1.83
C LEU A 142 -8.12 -3.03 -0.91
N ILE A 143 -7.11 -3.14 -0.05
CA ILE A 143 -6.63 -2.02 0.76
C ILE A 143 -5.13 -1.86 0.64
N GLY A 144 -4.67 -0.64 0.46
CA GLY A 144 -3.25 -0.32 0.39
C GLY A 144 -2.85 0.81 1.32
N PHE A 145 -1.61 0.74 1.81
CA PHE A 145 -1.01 1.75 2.67
C PHE A 145 0.28 2.30 2.03
N SER A 146 0.43 3.63 1.93
CA SER A 146 1.64 4.27 1.38
C SER A 146 1.94 3.77 -0.05
N LEU A 147 3.10 3.15 -0.31
CA LEU A 147 3.38 2.49 -1.59
C LEU A 147 2.31 1.45 -1.98
N GLY A 148 1.73 0.73 -1.01
CA GLY A 148 0.61 -0.17 -1.28
C GLY A 148 -0.66 0.57 -1.68
N ALA A 149 -0.89 1.78 -1.16
CA ALA A 149 -1.99 2.65 -1.60
C ALA A 149 -1.77 3.12 -3.04
N ASN A 150 -0.50 3.34 -3.42
CA ASN A 150 -0.15 3.61 -4.82
C ASN A 150 -0.57 2.48 -5.74
N LEU A 151 -0.14 1.26 -5.39
CA LEU A 151 -0.48 0.05 -6.13
C LEU A 151 -1.98 -0.19 -6.18
N THR A 152 -2.71 0.05 -5.09
CA THR A 152 -4.18 -0.09 -5.05
C THR A 152 -4.85 0.81 -6.08
N LEU A 153 -4.59 2.13 -6.04
CA LEU A 153 -5.24 3.09 -6.95
C LEU A 153 -4.83 2.87 -8.41
N LYS A 154 -3.54 2.58 -8.64
CA LYS A 154 -3.03 2.21 -9.96
C LYS A 154 -3.77 0.97 -10.48
N PHE A 155 -3.79 -0.12 -9.72
CA PHE A 155 -4.46 -1.37 -10.11
C PHE A 155 -5.94 -1.17 -10.46
N VAL A 156 -6.72 -0.50 -9.60
CA VAL A 156 -8.15 -0.31 -9.88
C VAL A 156 -8.44 0.73 -10.97
N GLY A 157 -7.53 1.66 -11.23
CA GLY A 157 -7.65 2.66 -12.30
C GLY A 157 -7.06 2.21 -13.64
N GLU A 158 -6.30 1.13 -13.69
CA GLU A 158 -5.81 0.54 -14.94
C GLU A 158 -6.95 0.02 -15.82
N ARG A 159 -8.09 -0.37 -15.21
CA ARG A 159 -9.28 -0.89 -15.92
C ARG A 159 -9.79 0.02 -17.04
N GLY A 160 -9.74 1.33 -16.84
CA GLY A 160 -10.25 2.32 -17.80
C GLY A 160 -9.18 2.96 -18.69
N SER A 161 -7.91 2.57 -18.55
CA SER A 161 -6.80 3.22 -19.26
C SER A 161 -6.59 2.62 -20.66
N THR A 162 -6.57 3.46 -21.69
CA THR A 162 -6.31 3.09 -23.09
C THR A 162 -4.83 2.83 -23.40
N ALA A 163 -3.93 2.84 -22.41
CA ALA A 163 -2.50 2.66 -22.66
C ALA A 163 -2.18 1.22 -23.16
N LYS A 164 -1.35 1.11 -24.19
CA LYS A 164 -1.23 -0.08 -25.04
C LYS A 164 -0.53 -1.32 -24.42
N ASN A 165 -0.19 -1.31 -23.13
CA ASN A 165 0.65 -2.33 -22.50
C ASN A 165 0.06 -2.94 -21.21
N TRP A 166 -1.26 -2.82 -21.00
CA TRP A 166 -1.90 -3.30 -19.76
C TRP A 166 -2.15 -4.80 -19.77
N VAL A 167 -2.04 -5.41 -18.59
CA VAL A 167 -2.52 -6.77 -18.37
C VAL A 167 -4.03 -6.67 -18.17
N GLU A 168 -4.79 -6.97 -19.22
CA GLU A 168 -6.23 -7.25 -19.11
C GLU A 168 -6.37 -8.52 -18.26
N THR A 169 -6.47 -8.37 -16.95
CA THR A 169 -6.54 -9.47 -16.00
C THR A 169 -7.96 -9.69 -15.57
N ALA A 170 -8.40 -10.95 -15.56
CA ALA A 170 -9.63 -11.33 -14.89
C ALA A 170 -9.59 -10.92 -13.40
N ALA A 171 -8.40 -10.77 -12.78
CA ALA A 171 -8.24 -10.17 -11.46
C ALA A 171 -8.98 -8.84 -11.27
N LEU A 172 -9.06 -8.03 -12.33
CA LEU A 172 -9.76 -6.77 -12.35
C LEU A 172 -11.27 -6.92 -12.54
N SER A 173 -11.88 -8.09 -12.73
CA SER A 173 -13.32 -8.22 -12.50
C SER A 173 -13.63 -8.51 -11.03
N GLU A 174 -12.62 -8.86 -10.23
CA GLU A 174 -12.82 -9.44 -8.90
C GLU A 174 -12.85 -8.41 -7.76
N VAL A 175 -12.26 -7.22 -7.92
CA VAL A 175 -12.28 -6.20 -6.84
C VAL A 175 -13.54 -5.36 -6.95
N GLU A 176 -14.35 -5.36 -5.90
CA GLU A 176 -15.62 -4.63 -5.79
C GLU A 176 -15.51 -3.30 -5.05
N VAL A 177 -14.50 -3.16 -4.18
CA VAL A 177 -14.26 -1.96 -3.37
C VAL A 177 -12.77 -1.82 -3.05
N ALA A 178 -12.27 -0.59 -3.01
CA ALA A 178 -10.87 -0.30 -2.69
C ALA A 178 -10.70 0.76 -1.60
N VAL A 179 -9.58 0.70 -0.88
CA VAL A 179 -9.16 1.74 0.07
C VAL A 179 -7.67 2.05 -0.10
N ALA A 180 -7.33 3.33 -0.14
CA ALA A 180 -5.97 3.83 -0.26
C ALA A 180 -5.66 4.78 0.90
N VAL A 181 -4.74 4.39 1.77
CA VAL A 181 -4.33 5.19 2.94
C VAL A 181 -2.95 5.79 2.73
N SER A 182 -2.86 7.11 2.79
CA SER A 182 -1.68 7.93 2.46
C SER A 182 -1.06 7.56 1.10
N PRO A 183 -1.79 7.60 -0.02
CA PRO A 183 -1.18 7.38 -1.34
C PRO A 183 -0.23 8.54 -1.72
N PRO A 184 0.91 8.27 -2.37
CA PRO A 184 1.67 9.28 -3.10
C PRO A 184 0.96 9.60 -4.42
N PHE A 185 0.42 10.80 -4.56
CA PHE A 185 -0.25 11.20 -5.80
C PHE A 185 0.77 11.53 -6.90
N ASP A 186 1.87 12.19 -6.50
CA ASP A 186 3.03 12.48 -7.33
C ASP A 186 4.31 11.92 -6.67
N MET A 187 4.83 10.83 -7.23
CA MET A 187 6.05 10.19 -6.73
C MET A 187 7.31 11.06 -6.90
N LYS A 188 7.35 11.90 -7.94
CA LYS A 188 8.50 12.78 -8.20
C LYS A 188 8.57 13.87 -7.14
N SER A 189 7.45 14.53 -6.86
CA SER A 189 7.36 15.54 -5.81
C SER A 189 7.62 14.93 -4.43
N SER A 190 7.07 13.74 -4.17
CA SER A 190 7.33 12.96 -2.96
C SER A 190 8.84 12.67 -2.75
N SER A 191 9.53 12.19 -3.79
CA SER A 191 10.97 11.93 -3.73
C SER A 191 11.75 13.22 -3.45
N ALA A 192 11.38 14.33 -4.08
CA ALA A 192 12.05 15.62 -3.86
C ALA A 192 11.85 16.16 -2.44
N LEU A 193 10.68 15.97 -1.82
CA LEU A 193 10.43 16.35 -0.42
C LEU A 193 11.26 15.50 0.54
N LEU A 194 11.33 14.19 0.29
CA LEU A 194 12.10 13.22 1.09
C LEU A 194 13.61 13.49 1.10
N GLU A 195 14.11 14.30 0.17
CA GLU A 195 15.50 14.75 0.11
C GLU A 195 15.77 16.02 0.96
N LYS A 196 14.73 16.65 1.52
CA LYS A 196 14.82 17.91 2.28
C LYS A 196 14.70 17.71 3.78
N GLY A 197 15.38 18.59 4.54
CA GLY A 197 15.17 18.79 5.98
C GLY A 197 15.13 17.51 6.83
N LEU A 198 14.15 17.44 7.73
CA LEU A 198 13.94 16.31 8.64
C LEU A 198 13.47 15.03 7.91
N SER A 199 12.86 15.17 6.74
CA SER A 199 12.35 14.03 5.95
C SER A 199 13.46 13.13 5.40
N ARG A 200 14.70 13.64 5.31
CA ARG A 200 15.90 12.82 5.00
C ARG A 200 16.10 11.64 5.94
N PHE A 201 15.57 11.70 7.16
CA PHE A 201 15.57 10.58 8.08
C PHE A 201 14.84 9.36 7.49
N TYR A 202 13.69 9.57 6.84
CA TYR A 202 12.92 8.50 6.21
C TYR A 202 13.67 7.91 5.01
N THR A 203 14.27 8.75 4.17
CA THR A 203 15.12 8.31 3.04
C THR A 203 16.24 7.40 3.51
N ARG A 204 17.01 7.83 4.52
CA ARG A 204 18.09 7.01 5.08
C ARG A 204 17.57 5.70 5.68
N TYR A 205 16.44 5.75 6.37
CA TYR A 205 15.82 4.57 6.99
C TYR A 205 15.46 3.51 5.93
N PHE A 206 14.81 3.90 4.84
CA PHE A 206 14.38 2.99 3.78
C PHE A 206 15.54 2.54 2.88
N LEU A 207 16.42 3.45 2.46
CA LEU A 207 17.58 3.11 1.61
C LEU A 207 18.52 2.11 2.29
N ARG A 208 18.63 2.13 3.62
CA ARG A 208 19.42 1.11 4.34
C ARG A 208 18.92 -0.30 4.02
N SER A 209 17.62 -0.53 4.16
CA SER A 209 16.99 -1.84 3.90
C SER A 209 17.08 -2.22 2.42
N LEU A 210 16.88 -1.27 1.51
CA LEU A 210 17.04 -1.49 0.08
C LEU A 210 18.47 -1.87 -0.30
N HIS A 211 19.48 -1.17 0.24
CA HIS A 211 20.88 -1.53 0.02
C HIS A 211 21.22 -2.92 0.59
N GLU A 212 20.66 -3.30 1.73
CA GLU A 212 20.83 -4.66 2.28
C GLU A 212 20.30 -5.73 1.31
N LYS A 213 19.12 -5.50 0.70
CA LYS A 213 18.56 -6.40 -0.33
C LYS A 213 19.42 -6.46 -1.59
N VAL A 214 19.92 -5.32 -2.05
CA VAL A 214 20.84 -5.26 -3.20
C VAL A 214 22.12 -6.04 -2.90
N ARG A 215 22.70 -5.91 -1.71
CA ARG A 215 23.87 -6.69 -1.29
C ARG A 215 23.57 -8.18 -1.23
N ALA A 216 22.42 -8.56 -0.67
CA ALA A 216 22.01 -9.96 -0.56
C ALA A 216 21.81 -10.64 -1.93
N LYS A 217 21.54 -9.87 -2.98
CA LYS A 217 21.33 -10.35 -4.36
C LYS A 217 22.40 -9.86 -5.33
N ALA A 218 23.57 -9.45 -4.84
CA ALA A 218 24.61 -8.81 -5.66
C ALA A 218 24.97 -9.64 -6.89
N ASP A 219 25.26 -10.93 -6.73
CA ASP A 219 25.66 -11.81 -7.84
C ASP A 219 24.58 -11.93 -8.92
N LEU A 220 23.31 -11.92 -8.51
CA LEU A 220 22.16 -12.00 -9.41
C LEU A 220 21.87 -10.67 -10.12
N LEU A 221 22.21 -9.55 -9.47
CA LEU A 221 21.93 -8.19 -9.96
C LEU A 221 23.09 -7.61 -10.79
N ALA A 222 24.33 -8.06 -10.57
CA ALA A 222 25.52 -7.58 -11.27
C ALA A 222 25.43 -7.59 -12.81
N PRO A 223 24.76 -8.57 -13.45
CA PRO A 223 24.60 -8.55 -14.91
C PRO A 223 23.57 -7.54 -15.42
N VAL A 224 22.70 -7.01 -14.53
CA VAL A 224 21.52 -6.21 -14.91
C VAL A 224 21.69 -4.74 -14.53
N VAL A 225 22.39 -4.44 -13.43
CA VAL A 225 22.56 -3.08 -12.92
C VAL A 225 24.00 -2.78 -12.50
N ASP A 226 24.37 -1.50 -12.52
CA ASP A 226 25.63 -1.04 -11.94
C ASP A 226 25.54 -1.02 -10.41
N LEU A 227 25.94 -2.13 -9.77
CA LEU A 227 25.90 -2.30 -8.32
C LEU A 227 26.61 -1.19 -7.56
N LYS A 228 27.70 -0.62 -8.11
CA LYS A 228 28.45 0.44 -7.43
C LYS A 228 27.61 1.70 -7.34
N LYS A 229 26.92 2.07 -8.42
CA LYS A 229 26.01 3.22 -8.42
C LYS A 229 24.79 2.99 -7.55
N VAL A 230 24.17 1.81 -7.61
CA VAL A 230 23.01 1.46 -6.78
C VAL A 230 23.36 1.53 -5.29
N LEU A 231 24.48 0.94 -4.87
CA LEU A 231 24.88 0.92 -3.46
C LEU A 231 25.46 2.26 -2.97
N ALA A 232 25.82 3.16 -3.88
CA ALA A 232 26.28 4.51 -3.57
C ALA A 232 25.13 5.54 -3.50
N ALA A 233 23.93 5.19 -3.98
CA ALA A 233 22.77 6.08 -3.99
C ALA A 233 22.46 6.59 -2.57
N GLN A 234 22.25 7.89 -2.44
CA GLN A 234 21.91 8.54 -1.17
C GLN A 234 20.47 9.09 -1.17
N THR A 235 19.83 9.11 -2.33
CA THR A 235 18.44 9.53 -2.48
C THR A 235 17.58 8.45 -3.16
N PHE A 236 16.27 8.56 -2.99
CA PHE A 236 15.34 7.68 -3.71
C PHE A 236 15.46 7.88 -5.21
N ARG A 237 15.60 9.11 -5.69
CA ARG A 237 15.77 9.38 -7.11
C ARG A 237 17.00 8.70 -7.70
N GLU A 238 18.12 8.70 -7.00
CA GLU A 238 19.33 7.98 -7.44
C GLU A 238 19.14 6.46 -7.41
N PHE A 239 18.60 5.93 -6.31
CA PHE A 239 18.35 4.49 -6.17
C PHE A 239 17.37 4.00 -7.24
N ASP A 240 16.32 4.77 -7.49
CA ASP A 240 15.33 4.46 -8.50
C ASP A 240 15.93 4.57 -9.91
N HIS A 241 16.81 5.54 -10.17
CA HIS A 241 17.43 5.68 -11.48
C HIS A 241 18.39 4.53 -11.80
N TYR A 242 19.23 4.13 -10.84
CA TYR A 242 20.27 3.11 -11.07
C TYR A 242 19.80 1.68 -10.78
N GLY A 243 18.76 1.51 -9.96
CA GLY A 243 18.25 0.23 -9.48
C GLY A 243 16.84 -0.05 -9.98
N THR A 244 15.84 0.66 -9.43
CA THR A 244 14.42 0.37 -9.69
C THR A 244 14.07 0.46 -11.17
N ALA A 245 14.50 1.50 -11.87
CA ALA A 245 14.21 1.75 -13.27
C ALA A 245 14.75 0.63 -14.18
N PRO A 246 16.05 0.31 -14.19
CA PRO A 246 16.56 -0.77 -15.04
C PRO A 246 15.99 -2.15 -14.67
N LEU A 247 15.78 -2.45 -13.38
CA LEU A 247 15.19 -3.72 -12.96
C LEU A 247 13.70 -3.84 -13.32
N GLY A 248 12.99 -2.71 -13.40
CA GLY A 248 11.58 -2.62 -13.74
C GLY A 248 11.31 -2.35 -15.22
N GLY A 249 12.35 -2.24 -16.06
CA GLY A 249 12.21 -1.95 -17.50
C GLY A 249 11.82 -0.49 -17.80
N PHE A 250 12.06 0.44 -16.89
CA PHE A 250 11.87 1.87 -17.08
C PHE A 250 13.13 2.54 -17.64
N LEU A 251 12.96 3.62 -18.38
CA LEU A 251 14.06 4.35 -19.00
C LEU A 251 14.92 5.13 -17.98
N SER A 252 14.28 5.60 -16.90
CA SER A 252 14.90 6.39 -15.84
C SER A 252 13.98 6.46 -14.61
N ALA A 253 14.45 7.07 -13.52
CA ALA A 253 13.58 7.41 -12.38
C ALA A 253 12.39 8.29 -12.79
N ASP A 254 12.58 9.27 -13.69
CA ASP A 254 11.49 10.15 -14.11
C ASP A 254 10.45 9.39 -14.93
N ASP A 255 10.88 8.49 -15.83
CA ASP A 255 9.98 7.58 -16.58
C ASP A 255 9.22 6.63 -15.64
N TYR A 256 9.89 6.13 -14.60
CA TYR A 256 9.26 5.33 -13.56
C TYR A 256 8.19 6.13 -12.79
N TYR A 257 8.50 7.36 -12.36
CA TYR A 257 7.55 8.21 -11.64
C TYR A 257 6.38 8.62 -12.51
N GLU A 258 6.61 8.97 -13.77
CA GLU A 258 5.55 9.31 -14.72
C GLU A 258 4.60 8.14 -14.94
N LYS A 259 5.10 6.90 -15.05
CA LYS A 259 4.26 5.71 -15.29
C LYS A 259 3.59 5.14 -14.05
N CYS A 260 4.08 5.47 -12.84
CA CYS A 260 3.63 4.82 -11.61
C CYS A 260 2.92 5.75 -10.62
N SER A 261 2.98 7.06 -10.79
CA SER A 261 2.27 8.02 -9.92
C SER A 261 0.76 7.86 -10.02
N THR A 262 0.05 7.90 -8.89
CA THR A 262 -1.36 7.49 -8.83
C THR A 262 -2.36 8.49 -9.39
N ALA A 263 -2.06 9.79 -9.39
CA ALA A 263 -3.02 10.82 -9.78
C ALA A 263 -3.64 10.57 -11.17
N GLN A 264 -2.85 10.10 -12.14
CA GLN A 264 -3.30 9.83 -13.51
C GLN A 264 -4.30 8.67 -13.62
N PHE A 265 -4.37 7.79 -12.63
CA PHE A 265 -5.24 6.61 -12.65
C PHE A 265 -6.62 6.90 -12.05
N LEU A 266 -6.73 7.94 -11.22
CA LEU A 266 -7.97 8.32 -10.54
C LEU A 266 -9.19 8.52 -11.46
N PRO A 267 -9.08 9.15 -12.66
CA PRO A 267 -10.22 9.32 -13.55
C PRO A 267 -10.84 7.99 -14.04
N ASN A 268 -10.03 6.93 -14.06
CA ASN A 268 -10.39 5.62 -14.62
C ASN A 268 -10.81 4.59 -13.56
N ILE A 269 -10.98 5.03 -12.30
CA ILE A 269 -11.47 4.17 -11.22
C ILE A 269 -12.99 4.05 -11.33
N HIS A 270 -13.48 2.81 -11.45
CA HIS A 270 -14.90 2.50 -11.65
C HIS A 270 -15.52 1.70 -10.49
N VAL A 271 -14.80 1.54 -9.39
CA VAL A 271 -15.28 0.85 -8.17
C VAL A 271 -15.26 1.81 -6.99
N PRO A 272 -16.19 1.69 -6.03
CA PRO A 272 -16.17 2.47 -4.81
C PRO A 272 -14.79 2.44 -4.15
N THR A 273 -14.18 3.62 -4.00
CA THR A 273 -12.80 3.74 -3.52
C THR A 273 -12.69 4.87 -2.49
N LEU A 274 -12.22 4.52 -1.29
CA LEU A 274 -11.92 5.50 -0.25
C LEU A 274 -10.44 5.90 -0.29
N ILE A 275 -10.16 7.20 -0.29
CA ILE A 275 -8.82 7.76 -0.21
C ILE A 275 -8.69 8.53 1.10
N LEU A 276 -7.74 8.15 1.95
CA LEU A 276 -7.45 8.83 3.22
C LEU A 276 -6.06 9.46 3.15
N ARG A 277 -5.94 10.76 3.41
CA ARG A 277 -4.68 11.51 3.25
C ARG A 277 -4.61 12.65 4.26
N ALA A 278 -3.46 12.82 4.93
CA ALA A 278 -3.22 13.94 5.83
C ALA A 278 -2.32 14.99 5.16
N LEU A 279 -2.68 16.27 5.26
CA LEU A 279 -1.93 17.36 4.65
C LEU A 279 -0.60 17.62 5.37
N ASP A 280 -0.49 17.29 6.66
CA ASP A 280 0.78 17.40 7.41
C ASP A 280 1.70 16.16 7.28
N ASP A 281 1.39 15.22 6.38
CA ASP A 281 2.21 14.04 6.15
C ASP A 281 3.63 14.42 5.70
N PRO A 282 4.67 14.04 6.47
CA PRO A 282 6.02 14.50 6.20
C PRO A 282 6.70 13.82 5.00
N LEU A 283 6.01 12.88 4.33
CA LEU A 283 6.53 12.17 3.16
C LEU A 283 6.04 12.75 1.84
N PHE A 284 4.91 13.46 1.80
CA PHE A 284 4.36 13.99 0.54
C PHE A 284 3.93 15.45 0.69
N GLU A 285 4.06 16.21 -0.40
CA GLU A 285 3.75 17.63 -0.42
C GLU A 285 2.22 17.84 -0.26
N PRO A 286 1.76 18.81 0.56
CA PRO A 286 0.33 19.04 0.78
C PRO A 286 -0.44 19.39 -0.50
N ASP A 287 0.24 20.06 -1.44
CA ASP A 287 -0.34 20.55 -2.69
C ASP A 287 -0.43 19.46 -3.79
N ASP A 288 0.02 18.22 -3.50
CA ASP A 288 -0.03 17.10 -4.45
C ASP A 288 -1.41 16.46 -4.59
N VAL A 289 -2.37 16.83 -3.72
CA VAL A 289 -3.70 16.26 -3.69
C VAL A 289 -4.52 16.72 -4.91
N PRO A 290 -4.96 15.81 -5.80
CA PRO A 290 -5.66 16.18 -7.03
C PRO A 290 -7.16 16.37 -6.76
N TYR A 291 -7.52 17.41 -6.00
CA TYR A 291 -8.89 17.67 -5.53
C TYR A 291 -9.93 17.68 -6.66
N GLU A 292 -9.63 18.33 -7.78
CA GLU A 292 -10.55 18.40 -8.92
C GLU A 292 -10.79 17.03 -9.55
N THR A 293 -9.73 16.22 -9.69
CA THR A 293 -9.83 14.86 -10.24
C THR A 293 -10.62 13.94 -9.30
N ILE A 294 -10.39 14.06 -7.99
CA ILE A 294 -11.12 13.30 -6.98
C ILE A 294 -12.61 13.68 -7.03
N ALA A 295 -12.94 14.97 -7.02
CA ALA A 295 -14.31 15.45 -7.03
C ALA A 295 -15.07 15.11 -8.33
N ALA A 296 -14.37 15.01 -9.45
CA ALA A 296 -14.96 14.67 -10.74
C ALA A 296 -15.35 13.19 -10.88
N ASN A 297 -14.80 12.28 -10.06
CA ASN A 297 -15.10 10.85 -10.14
C ASN A 297 -16.05 10.42 -9.00
N PRO A 298 -17.31 10.05 -9.31
CA PRO A 298 -18.32 9.67 -8.30
C PRO A 298 -18.02 8.35 -7.57
N CYS A 299 -17.05 7.56 -8.06
CA CYS A 299 -16.60 6.35 -7.36
C CYS A 299 -15.60 6.66 -6.24
N LEU A 300 -15.09 7.90 -6.15
CA LEU A 300 -14.08 8.29 -5.18
C LEU A 300 -14.73 9.00 -3.99
N THR A 301 -14.40 8.51 -2.79
CA THR A 301 -14.66 9.21 -1.52
C THR A 301 -13.32 9.62 -0.94
N ALA A 302 -13.15 10.87 -0.53
CA ALA A 302 -11.89 11.35 0.04
C ALA A 302 -12.06 11.86 1.48
N GLY A 303 -11.24 11.33 2.37
CA GLY A 303 -11.01 11.84 3.72
C GLY A 303 -9.66 12.55 3.78
N ILE A 304 -9.63 13.81 3.36
CA ILE A 304 -8.44 14.66 3.43
C ILE A 304 -8.47 15.43 4.75
N THR A 305 -7.49 15.22 5.62
CA THR A 305 -7.41 15.82 6.95
C THR A 305 -6.25 16.80 7.05
N GLU A 306 -6.38 17.86 7.87
CA GLU A 306 -5.27 18.79 8.10
C GLU A 306 -4.09 18.12 8.79
N GLN A 307 -4.38 17.20 9.72
CA GLN A 307 -3.40 16.48 10.52
C GLN A 307 -3.60 14.97 10.41
N GLY A 308 -2.55 14.22 10.70
CA GLY A 308 -2.58 12.76 10.74
C GLY A 308 -1.23 12.11 10.45
N GLY A 309 -0.25 12.87 9.94
CA GLY A 309 1.05 12.36 9.55
C GLY A 309 0.98 11.26 8.50
N HIS A 310 2.10 10.57 8.28
CA HIS A 310 2.16 9.41 7.40
C HIS A 310 1.66 8.16 8.13
N LEU A 311 0.46 7.71 7.78
CA LEU A 311 -0.20 6.56 8.41
C LEU A 311 -0.33 6.70 9.95
N GLY A 312 -0.41 7.91 10.48
CA GLY A 312 -0.61 8.14 11.92
C GLY A 312 -2.08 8.03 12.28
N PHE A 313 -2.86 9.05 11.91
CA PHE A 313 -4.31 9.17 12.11
C PHE A 313 -4.75 8.72 13.52
N VAL A 314 -4.02 9.16 14.53
CA VAL A 314 -4.26 8.80 15.93
C VAL A 314 -5.20 9.79 16.59
N GLU A 315 -6.23 9.25 17.23
CA GLU A 315 -7.20 9.97 18.06
C GLU A 315 -7.19 9.47 19.50
N GLY A 316 -7.74 10.27 20.41
CA GLY A 316 -7.88 9.90 21.82
C GLY A 316 -6.64 10.18 22.67
N GLU A 317 -6.56 9.51 23.81
CA GLU A 317 -5.58 9.78 24.87
C GLU A 317 -4.46 8.73 24.92
N PRO A 318 -3.31 9.03 25.56
CA PRO A 318 -2.25 8.04 25.73
C PRO A 318 -2.78 6.77 26.42
N GLY A 319 -2.52 5.61 25.82
CA GLY A 319 -2.95 4.31 26.34
C GLY A 319 -4.38 3.89 25.99
N ASN A 320 -5.22 4.82 25.50
CA ASN A 320 -6.55 4.52 24.96
C ASN A 320 -6.79 5.31 23.67
N PHE A 321 -5.95 5.04 22.67
CA PHE A 321 -5.99 5.72 21.38
C PHE A 321 -6.72 4.89 20.32
N ASN A 322 -7.30 5.59 19.36
CA ASN A 322 -7.95 5.01 18.18
C ASN A 322 -7.07 5.21 16.94
N CYS A 323 -7.15 4.28 15.99
CA CYS A 323 -6.50 4.39 14.68
C CYS A 323 -7.60 4.69 13.65
N TRP A 324 -7.84 5.99 13.40
CA TRP A 324 -9.00 6.45 12.63
C TRP A 324 -8.99 5.95 11.19
N ALA A 325 -7.83 5.97 10.53
CA ALA A 325 -7.74 5.55 9.14
C ALA A 325 -8.10 4.06 8.96
N GLU A 326 -7.61 3.18 9.82
CA GLU A 326 -7.98 1.77 9.81
C GLU A 326 -9.44 1.52 10.17
N GLN A 327 -10.02 2.36 11.04
CA GLN A 327 -11.44 2.34 11.36
C GLN A 327 -12.31 2.61 10.14
N GLU A 328 -12.08 3.75 9.51
CA GLU A 328 -12.90 4.20 8.38
C GLU A 328 -12.66 3.31 7.17
N ALA A 329 -11.43 2.85 6.95
CA ALA A 329 -11.12 1.85 5.93
C ALA A 329 -11.93 0.55 6.13
N ALA A 330 -11.95 -0.01 7.34
CA ALA A 330 -12.69 -1.23 7.63
C ALA A 330 -14.21 -1.03 7.51
N ARG A 331 -14.74 0.10 7.99
CA ARG A 331 -16.16 0.47 7.83
C ARG A 331 -16.54 0.58 6.36
N PHE A 332 -15.72 1.25 5.55
CA PHE A 332 -15.97 1.44 4.12
C PHE A 332 -15.98 0.11 3.36
N LEU A 333 -14.97 -0.74 3.60
CA LEU A 333 -14.88 -2.07 2.99
C LEU A 333 -16.08 -2.93 3.39
N ALA A 334 -16.41 -2.99 4.68
CA ALA A 334 -17.53 -3.79 5.17
C ALA A 334 -18.88 -3.31 4.60
N ALA A 335 -19.11 -2.00 4.52
CA ALA A 335 -20.34 -1.43 3.98
C ALA A 335 -20.59 -1.87 2.52
N HIS A 336 -19.54 -2.01 1.72
CA HIS A 336 -19.65 -2.41 0.32
C HIS A 336 -19.61 -3.92 0.10
N LEU A 337 -18.97 -4.69 0.99
CA LEU A 337 -18.80 -6.13 0.84
C LEU A 337 -19.87 -6.98 1.53
N LEU A 338 -20.57 -6.41 2.52
CA LEU A 338 -21.62 -7.12 3.29
C LEU A 338 -23.03 -6.66 2.92
N SER A 339 -23.16 -5.73 1.98
CA SER A 339 -24.45 -5.21 1.48
C SER A 339 -25.09 -6.07 0.41
#